data_AF-A0A4R2PLQ2-F1
#
_entry.id   AF-A0A4R2PLQ2-F1
#
_cell.length_a   1.000
_cell.length_b   1.000
_cell.length_c   1.000
_cell.angle_alpha   90.00
_cell.angle_beta   90.00
_cell.angle_gamma   90.00
#
_symmetry.space_group_name_H-M   'P 1'
#
loop_
_entity.id
_entity.type
_entity.pdbx_description
1 polymer ?
#
loop_
_entity_poly.entity_id
_entity_poly.type
_entity_poly.pdbx_seq_one_letter_code
_entity_poly.pdbx_strand_id
1 'polypeptide(L)'
;MAWLNATPKPPPGSRRDDANRQAQRLSRIDQLKKDKAPIPMPPNPAPHITGWLIAMGIVQPTGMSIAALGWAEIAGWQQSMCIRLTPWEASLLRNLSSAYVAETRRAESELCSAPWQVAVTQREIDAEMARLELVLGGGDDDE
;
A
#
# COMPACT_ATOMS: atom_id res chain seq x y z
N MET A 1 -4.50 1.89 -0.26
CA MET A 1 -4.36 0.42 -0.19
C MET A 1 -3.20 -0.11 -1.03
N ALA A 2 -3.02 0.31 -2.29
CA ALA A 2 -1.95 -0.22 -3.17
C ALA A 2 -0.54 -0.19 -2.54
N TRP A 3 -0.15 0.93 -1.91
CA TRP A 3 1.14 1.05 -1.23
C TRP A 3 1.35 0.02 -0.11
N LEU A 4 0.30 -0.25 0.69
CA LEU A 4 0.33 -1.23 1.77
C LEU A 4 0.52 -2.67 1.25
N ASN A 5 -0.06 -2.97 0.08
CA ASN A 5 0.00 -4.30 -0.53
C ASN A 5 1.28 -4.53 -1.34
N ALA A 6 2.07 -3.48 -1.59
CA ALA A 6 3.29 -3.60 -2.38
C ALA A 6 4.43 -4.23 -1.56
N THR A 7 5.26 -5.03 -2.26
CA THR A 7 6.53 -5.56 -1.76
C THR A 7 7.67 -4.72 -2.33
N PRO A 8 8.35 -3.89 -1.52
CA PRO A 8 9.44 -3.04 -1.98
C PRO A 8 10.57 -3.87 -2.62
N LYS A 9 11.11 -3.39 -3.75
CA LYS A 9 12.25 -3.99 -4.45
C LYS A 9 13.51 -3.18 -4.15
N PRO A 10 14.59 -3.80 -3.65
CA PRO A 10 15.86 -3.14 -3.42
C PRO A 10 16.51 -2.75 -4.74
N PRO A 11 17.42 -1.76 -4.70
CA PRO A 11 18.12 -1.31 -5.89
C PRO A 11 18.92 -2.48 -6.51
N PRO A 12 18.87 -2.63 -7.84
CA PRO A 12 19.49 -3.75 -8.54
C PRO A 12 21.01 -3.74 -8.35
N GLY A 13 21.58 -4.92 -8.05
CA GLY A 13 23.03 -5.07 -7.85
C GLY A 13 23.56 -4.64 -6.47
N SER A 14 22.67 -4.31 -5.52
CA SER A 14 23.07 -4.12 -4.13
C SER A 14 23.24 -5.46 -3.41
N ARG A 15 24.10 -5.51 -2.37
CA ARG A 15 24.19 -6.68 -1.46
C ARG A 15 22.84 -7.08 -0.88
N ARG A 16 21.91 -6.12 -0.77
CA ARG A 16 20.52 -6.33 -0.36
C ARG A 16 19.68 -6.98 -1.46
N ASP A 17 19.92 -6.70 -2.74
CA ASP A 17 19.27 -7.43 -3.86
C ASP A 17 19.66 -8.91 -3.86
N ASP A 18 20.93 -9.23 -3.64
CA ASP A 18 21.41 -10.62 -3.58
C ASP A 18 20.78 -11.39 -2.40
N ALA A 19 20.77 -10.79 -1.21
CA ALA A 19 20.12 -11.37 -0.03
C ALA A 19 18.59 -11.45 -0.21
N ASN A 20 17.98 -10.49 -0.90
CA ASN A 20 16.53 -10.44 -1.14
C ASN A 20 16.05 -11.50 -2.15
N ARG A 21 16.90 -12.04 -3.03
CA ARG A 21 16.53 -13.18 -3.87
C ARG A 21 16.31 -14.46 -3.08
N GLN A 22 16.89 -14.56 -1.88
CA GLN A 22 16.81 -15.74 -1.00
C GLN A 22 15.73 -15.63 0.08
N ALA A 23 15.21 -14.44 0.36
CA ALA A 23 14.25 -14.21 1.44
C ALA A 23 12.79 -14.09 0.94
N GLN A 24 11.83 -14.51 1.78
CA GLN A 24 10.40 -14.34 1.51
C GLN A 24 10.00 -12.87 1.68
N ARG A 25 9.61 -12.22 0.57
CA ARG A 25 9.26 -10.79 0.55
C ARG A 25 7.98 -10.53 1.32
N LEU A 26 8.08 -9.78 2.42
CA LEU A 26 6.93 -9.29 3.16
C LEU A 26 6.38 -8.03 2.48
N SER A 27 5.05 -7.93 2.39
CA SER A 27 4.40 -6.68 1.97
C SER A 27 4.55 -5.62 3.07
N ARG A 28 4.36 -4.34 2.72
CA ARG A 28 4.43 -3.25 3.72
C ARG A 28 3.44 -3.44 4.86
N ILE A 29 2.23 -3.93 4.58
CA ILE A 29 1.24 -4.23 5.61
C ILE A 29 1.69 -5.35 6.55
N ASP A 30 2.41 -6.36 6.04
CA ASP A 30 2.94 -7.45 6.87
C ASP A 30 4.10 -6.97 7.75
N GLN A 31 4.94 -6.08 7.23
CA GLN A 31 5.99 -5.41 8.00
C GLN A 31 5.38 -4.57 9.14
N LEU A 32 4.41 -3.70 8.84
CA LEU A 32 3.73 -2.89 9.85
C LEU A 32 3.04 -3.74 10.92
N LYS A 33 2.42 -4.85 10.55
CA LYS A 33 1.83 -5.81 11.49
C LYS A 33 2.89 -6.47 12.37
N LYS A 34 4.03 -6.86 11.80
CA LYS A 34 5.16 -7.45 12.53
C LYS A 34 5.73 -6.46 13.56
N ASP A 35 5.82 -5.20 13.16
CA ASP A 35 6.33 -4.11 14.01
C ASP A 35 5.27 -3.58 15.00
N LYS A 36 4.03 -4.11 14.93
CA LYS A 36 2.86 -3.65 15.70
C LYS A 36 2.60 -2.14 15.54
N ALA A 37 3.02 -1.58 14.42
CA ALA A 37 2.82 -0.18 14.09
C ALA A 37 1.36 0.05 13.66
N PRO A 38 0.76 1.21 14.00
CA PRO A 38 -0.56 1.56 13.52
C PRO A 38 -0.56 1.66 11.99
N ILE A 39 -1.63 1.19 11.34
CA ILE A 39 -1.82 1.31 9.89
C ILE A 39 -2.65 2.56 9.63
N PRO A 40 -2.06 3.67 9.16
CA PRO A 40 -2.78 4.90 8.93
C PRO A 40 -3.63 4.79 7.65
N MET A 41 -4.93 5.07 7.76
CA MET A 41 -5.87 5.04 6.64
C MET A 41 -6.58 6.38 6.49
N PRO A 42 -6.79 6.87 5.26
CA PRO A 42 -7.56 8.09 5.04
C PRO A 42 -9.04 7.88 5.43
N PRO A 43 -9.75 8.95 5.81
CA PRO A 43 -11.20 8.89 5.98
C PRO A 43 -11.85 8.50 4.65
N ASN A 44 -12.78 7.53 4.68
CA ASN A 44 -13.46 7.03 3.50
C ASN A 44 -14.91 7.55 3.46
N PRO A 45 -15.23 8.55 2.62
CA PRO A 45 -16.58 9.11 2.53
C PRO A 45 -17.58 8.15 1.85
N ALA A 46 -17.10 7.14 1.11
CA ALA A 46 -17.94 6.23 0.34
C ALA A 46 -17.50 4.76 0.55
N PRO A 47 -17.74 4.19 1.75
CA PRO A 47 -17.30 2.84 2.08
C PRO A 47 -17.92 1.76 1.19
N HIS A 48 -19.16 1.98 0.71
CA HIS A 48 -19.85 1.05 -0.19
C HIS A 48 -19.13 0.92 -1.55
N ILE A 49 -18.66 2.02 -2.15
CA ILE A 49 -17.88 1.98 -3.40
C ILE A 49 -16.59 1.19 -3.21
N THR A 50 -15.89 1.40 -2.09
CA THR A 50 -14.66 0.67 -1.79
C THR A 50 -14.96 -0.81 -1.54
N GLY A 51 -16.06 -1.12 -0.86
CA GLY A 51 -16.55 -2.48 -0.65
C GLY A 51 -16.85 -3.20 -1.97
N TRP A 52 -17.52 -2.52 -2.91
CA TRP A 52 -17.77 -3.07 -4.25
C TRP A 52 -16.48 -3.29 -5.03
N LEU A 53 -15.55 -2.34 -4.99
CA LEU A 53 -14.25 -2.50 -5.62
C LEU A 53 -13.49 -3.72 -5.07
N ILE A 54 -13.49 -3.91 -3.76
CA ILE A 54 -12.88 -5.07 -3.10
C ILE A 54 -13.60 -6.37 -3.50
N ALA A 55 -14.94 -6.37 -3.51
CA ALA A 55 -15.73 -7.53 -3.89
C ALA A 55 -15.50 -7.94 -5.36
N MET A 56 -15.20 -6.98 -6.25
CA MET A 56 -14.79 -7.25 -7.63
C MET A 56 -13.34 -7.74 -7.76
N GLY A 57 -12.54 -7.69 -6.70
CA GLY A 57 -11.12 -8.08 -6.71
C GLY A 57 -10.13 -6.95 -6.90
N ILE A 58 -10.57 -5.67 -6.93
CA ILE A 58 -9.79 -4.44 -7.14
C ILE A 58 -9.13 -4.32 -8.51
N VAL A 59 -8.57 -5.41 -9.03
CA VAL A 59 -7.83 -5.51 -10.30
C VAL A 59 -8.17 -6.82 -10.99
N GLN A 60 -7.91 -6.88 -12.29
CA GLN A 60 -8.04 -8.08 -13.10
C GLN A 60 -6.68 -8.78 -13.22
N PRO A 61 -6.58 -10.09 -12.94
CA PRO A 61 -5.37 -10.85 -13.20
C PRO A 61 -5.17 -11.05 -14.71
N THR A 62 -3.96 -10.80 -15.20
CA THR A 62 -3.56 -10.90 -16.61
C THR A 62 -2.32 -11.77 -16.74
N GLY A 63 -2.47 -13.09 -16.51
CA GLY A 63 -1.41 -14.09 -16.63
C GLY A 63 -0.19 -13.82 -15.73
N MET A 64 0.71 -12.94 -16.17
CA MET A 64 1.92 -12.52 -15.46
C MET A 64 1.83 -11.14 -14.81
N SER A 65 0.72 -10.40 -14.97
CA SER A 65 0.56 -9.07 -14.40
C SER A 65 -0.86 -8.80 -13.90
N ILE A 66 -1.09 -7.61 -13.35
CA ILE A 66 -2.42 -7.10 -13.04
C ILE A 66 -2.81 -5.97 -14.00
N ALA A 67 -4.08 -5.95 -14.39
CA ALA A 67 -4.69 -4.88 -15.16
C ALA A 67 -5.86 -4.26 -14.38
N ALA A 68 -6.26 -3.07 -14.80
CA ALA A 68 -7.46 -2.46 -14.24
C ALA A 68 -8.70 -3.27 -14.63
N LEU A 69 -9.75 -3.21 -13.81
CA LEU A 69 -11.04 -3.83 -14.12
C LEU A 69 -11.60 -3.29 -15.44
N GLY A 70 -11.97 -4.19 -16.33
CA GLY A 70 -12.66 -3.87 -17.57
C GLY A 70 -14.16 -3.68 -17.36
N TRP A 71 -14.83 -3.24 -18.43
CA TRP A 71 -16.28 -3.08 -18.43
C TRP A 71 -17.02 -4.41 -18.36
N ALA A 72 -16.42 -5.48 -18.88
CA ALA A 72 -17.01 -6.82 -18.85
C ALA A 72 -17.08 -7.35 -17.41
N GLU A 73 -16.04 -7.14 -16.61
CA GLU A 73 -15.98 -7.53 -15.20
C GLU A 73 -17.01 -6.76 -14.37
N ILE A 74 -17.10 -5.44 -14.60
CA ILE A 74 -18.08 -4.58 -13.92
C ILE A 74 -19.51 -4.99 -14.30
N ALA A 75 -19.77 -5.27 -15.58
CA ALA A 75 -21.08 -5.74 -16.04
C ALA A 75 -21.43 -7.13 -15.46
N GLY A 76 -20.48 -8.06 -15.46
CA GLY A 76 -20.66 -9.40 -14.89
C GLY A 76 -20.92 -9.37 -13.39
N TRP A 77 -20.22 -8.50 -12.66
CA TRP A 77 -20.46 -8.30 -11.22
C TRP A 77 -21.85 -7.69 -10.95
N GLN A 78 -22.27 -6.69 -11.72
CA GLN A 78 -23.61 -6.10 -11.59
C GLN A 78 -24.71 -7.16 -11.80
N GLN A 79 -24.54 -8.02 -12.79
CA GLN A 79 -25.47 -9.13 -13.04
C GLN A 79 -25.47 -10.14 -11.89
N SER A 80 -24.28 -10.54 -11.43
CA SER A 80 -24.12 -11.57 -10.38
C SER A 80 -24.65 -11.11 -9.02
N MET A 81 -24.46 -9.83 -8.68
CA MET A 81 -24.90 -9.25 -7.41
C MET A 81 -26.29 -8.64 -7.46
N CYS A 82 -26.91 -8.58 -8.65
CA CYS A 82 -28.18 -7.89 -8.89
C CYS A 82 -28.16 -6.41 -8.43
N ILE A 83 -27.00 -5.76 -8.57
CA ILE A 83 -26.79 -4.34 -8.25
C ILE A 83 -26.76 -3.52 -9.53
N ARG A 84 -27.50 -2.41 -9.57
CA ARG A 84 -27.48 -1.42 -10.65
C ARG A 84 -26.56 -0.28 -10.26
N LEU A 85 -25.40 -0.18 -10.88
CA LEU A 85 -24.52 0.98 -10.74
C LEU A 85 -25.00 2.10 -11.67
N THR A 86 -24.96 3.32 -11.18
CA THR A 86 -25.07 4.50 -12.01
C THR A 86 -23.83 4.65 -12.91
N PRO A 87 -23.93 5.39 -14.04
CA PRO A 87 -22.80 5.56 -14.96
C PRO A 87 -21.55 6.13 -14.29
N TRP A 88 -21.70 7.05 -13.33
CA TRP A 88 -20.58 7.66 -12.63
C TRP A 88 -19.93 6.69 -11.64
N GLU A 89 -20.70 5.83 -10.95
CA GLU A 89 -20.17 4.82 -10.03
C GLU A 89 -19.35 3.77 -10.79
N ALA A 90 -19.87 3.27 -11.91
CA ALA A 90 -19.16 2.32 -12.75
C ALA A 90 -17.84 2.94 -13.28
N SER A 91 -17.89 4.19 -13.71
CA SER A 91 -16.70 4.94 -14.15
C SER A 91 -15.71 5.16 -13.00
N LEU A 92 -16.20 5.50 -11.80
CA LEU A 92 -15.38 5.69 -10.62
C LEU A 92 -14.67 4.39 -10.21
N LEU A 93 -15.38 3.25 -10.17
CA LEU A 93 -14.80 1.95 -9.83
C LEU A 93 -13.66 1.58 -10.78
N ARG A 94 -13.86 1.78 -12.08
CA ARG A 94 -12.81 1.56 -13.08
C ARG A 94 -11.62 2.49 -12.89
N ASN A 95 -11.87 3.77 -12.60
CA ASN A 95 -10.81 4.75 -12.34
C ASN A 95 -10.02 4.42 -11.07
N LEU A 96 -10.69 3.99 -10.00
CA LEU A 96 -10.04 3.55 -8.77
C LEU A 96 -9.19 2.30 -9.01
N SER A 97 -9.66 1.34 -9.80
CA SER A 97 -8.89 0.18 -10.21
C SER A 97 -7.63 0.57 -11.01
N SER A 98 -7.77 1.48 -11.97
CA SER A 98 -6.64 2.01 -12.74
C SER A 98 -5.61 2.72 -11.86
N ALA A 99 -6.07 3.60 -10.96
CA ALA A 99 -5.23 4.28 -9.99
C ALA A 99 -4.52 3.29 -9.06
N TYR A 100 -5.20 2.22 -8.64
CA TYR A 100 -4.61 1.16 -7.83
C TYR A 100 -3.46 0.45 -8.58
N VAL A 101 -3.63 0.11 -9.86
CA VAL A 101 -2.56 -0.51 -10.66
C VAL A 101 -1.36 0.42 -10.84
N ALA A 102 -1.62 1.69 -11.16
CA ALA A 102 -0.56 2.69 -11.28
C ALA A 102 0.22 2.85 -9.97
N GLU A 103 -0.50 2.93 -8.84
CA GLU A 103 0.11 3.05 -7.53
C GLU A 103 0.85 1.79 -7.10
N THR A 104 0.35 0.60 -7.45
CA THR A 104 1.05 -0.66 -7.16
C THR A 104 2.43 -0.66 -7.80
N ARG A 105 2.54 -0.21 -9.07
CA ARG A 105 3.82 -0.11 -9.78
C ARG A 105 4.76 0.92 -9.13
N ARG A 106 4.24 2.09 -8.73
CA ARG A 106 5.03 3.11 -8.04
C ARG A 106 5.53 2.63 -6.68
N ALA A 107 4.68 1.94 -5.93
CA ALA A 107 4.96 1.44 -4.61
C ALA A 107 5.95 0.27 -4.59
N GLU A 108 6.26 -0.36 -5.73
CA GLU A 108 7.37 -1.33 -5.78
C GLU A 108 8.72 -0.68 -5.47
N SER A 109 8.86 0.64 -5.66
CA SER A 109 10.05 1.38 -5.23
C SER A 109 10.13 1.48 -3.71
N GLU A 110 11.31 1.21 -3.15
CA GLU A 110 11.58 1.41 -1.71
C GLU A 110 11.42 2.86 -1.27
N LEU A 111 11.78 3.80 -2.14
CA LEU A 111 11.72 5.23 -1.86
C LEU A 111 10.30 5.81 -1.99
N CYS A 112 9.30 4.99 -2.30
CA CYS A 112 7.92 5.43 -2.38
C CYS A 112 7.39 5.71 -0.97
N SER A 113 7.24 6.99 -0.64
CA SER A 113 6.65 7.46 0.62
C SER A 113 5.20 6.99 0.78
N ALA A 114 4.78 6.78 2.03
CA ALA A 114 3.39 6.43 2.34
C ALA A 114 2.44 7.56 1.87
N PRO A 115 1.33 7.23 1.16
CA PRO A 115 0.41 8.23 0.64
C PRO A 115 -0.43 8.90 1.74
N TRP A 116 -0.54 8.27 2.91
CA TRP A 116 -1.22 8.82 4.07
C TRP A 116 -0.28 8.76 5.27
N GLN A 117 0.01 9.91 5.85
CA GLN A 117 0.83 10.07 7.04
C GLN A 117 -0.05 10.62 8.16
N VAL A 118 0.05 10.02 9.35
CA VAL A 118 -0.51 10.62 10.56
C VAL A 118 0.45 11.70 11.02
N ALA A 119 -0.08 12.82 11.50
CA ALA A 119 0.73 13.85 12.12
C ALA A 119 1.47 13.24 13.32
N VAL A 120 2.80 13.18 13.23
CA VAL A 120 3.64 12.66 14.31
C VAL A 120 3.57 13.67 15.47
N THR A 121 3.23 13.18 16.65
CA THR A 121 3.16 14.03 17.84
C THR A 121 4.56 14.30 18.37
N GLN A 122 4.78 15.46 19.01
CA GLN A 122 6.10 15.81 19.56
C GLN A 122 6.64 14.73 20.52
N ARG A 123 5.76 14.10 21.30
CA ARG A 123 6.12 13.01 22.20
C ARG A 123 6.69 11.77 21.49
N GLU A 124 6.19 11.45 20.30
CA GLU A 124 6.69 10.33 19.50
C GLU A 124 8.06 10.68 18.89
N ILE A 125 8.25 11.93 18.49
CA ILE A 125 9.55 12.45 18.02
C ILE A 125 10.58 12.33 19.15
N ASP A 126 10.26 12.84 20.33
CA ASP A 126 11.19 12.85 21.47
C ASP A 126 11.54 11.42 21.92
N ALA A 127 10.57 10.50 21.90
CA ALA A 127 10.80 9.10 22.26
C ALA A 127 11.69 8.36 21.25
N GLU A 128 11.52 8.59 19.94
CA GLU A 128 12.40 8.00 18.94
C GLU A 128 13.78 8.67 18.91
N MET A 129 13.88 9.97 19.15
CA MET A 129 15.17 10.64 19.32
C MET A 129 15.98 10.04 20.47
N ALA A 130 15.36 9.84 21.64
CA ALA A 130 16.00 9.17 22.78
C ALA A 130 16.45 7.73 22.46
N ARG A 131 15.67 7.01 21.63
CA ARG A 131 16.04 5.66 21.17
C ARG A 131 17.21 5.71 20.20
N LEU A 132 17.24 6.67 19.28
CA LEU A 132 18.33 6.85 18.33
C LEU A 132 19.62 7.22 19.06
N GLU A 133 19.57 8.11 20.05
CA GLU A 133 20.71 8.45 20.91
C GLU A 133 21.25 7.23 21.64
N LEU A 134 20.39 6.35 22.16
CA LEU A 134 20.80 5.10 22.81
C LEU A 134 21.50 4.13 21.86
N VAL A 135 21.04 4.04 20.60
CA VAL A 135 21.57 3.10 19.59
C VAL A 135 22.84 3.62 18.93
N LEU A 136 22.92 4.93 18.70
CA LEU A 136 24.08 5.57 18.09
C LEU A 136 25.19 5.85 19.12
N GLY A 137 24.87 5.74 20.42
CA GLY A 137 25.76 6.04 21.52
C GLY A 137 25.89 7.54 21.68
N GLY A 138 25.61 8.03 22.89
CA GLY A 138 25.96 9.39 23.29
C GLY A 138 27.44 9.63 23.04
N GLY A 139 27.74 10.34 21.96
CA GLY A 139 29.00 11.05 21.79
C GLY A 139 28.92 12.35 22.57
N ASP A 140 28.68 12.26 23.88
CA ASP A 140 29.27 13.22 24.79
C ASP A 140 30.74 12.81 24.85
N ASP A 141 31.53 13.38 23.95
CA ASP A 141 32.97 13.44 24.08
C ASP A 141 33.25 14.15 25.41
N ASP A 142 33.63 13.37 26.42
CA ASP A 142 34.17 13.86 27.70
C ASP A 142 35.33 14.84 27.44
N GLU A 143 35.25 16.01 28.08
CA GLU A 143 36.26 17.09 28.11
C GLU A 143 37.51 16.71 28.91
#